data_AF-A0A848M238-F1
#
_entry.id   AF-A0A848M238-F1
#
_cell.length_a   1.000
_cell.length_b   1.000
_cell.length_c   1.000
_cell.angle_alpha   90.00
_cell.angle_beta   90.00
_cell.angle_gamma   90.00
#
_symmetry.space_group_name_H-M   'P 1'
#
loop_
_entity.id
_entity.type
_entity.pdbx_description
1 polymer ?
#
loop_
_entity_poly.entity_id
_entity_poly.type
_entity_poly.pdbx_seq_one_letter_code
_entity_poly.pdbx_strand_id
1 'polypeptide(L)'
;RKSASSLGSNGFNEVRIEDATGEEEVFTHAQKDEDLLTENDKDQEVKGYEDLLVKKDRKRTVEGNQTLKVIKDDAGVVEGNQTLLVRKNRDTSVEGSHDESVEGNQAMTVGRTLTAVVSQGAMENVALAKATTIGGGYSVNVGLAYNEATGGAKAMEVGAAHTEVVAGSRQEMVSKDKQVKVGGDWKTEVKKGISLTVARDLTEQVTQKSSTDVKEATAWLAKQFEVTADQLSVSVNGNVALRVEKSGNIKIFAKTFTLDGADIKFKGAKVKLEAPGASSSAQVQALRAAAVEGSPFVERCPGK
;
A
#
# COMPACT_ATOMS: atom_id res chain seq x y z
N ARG A 1 49.64 -42.00 58.31
CA ARG A 1 51.00 -42.54 58.04
C ARG A 1 51.18 -42.45 56.52
N LYS A 2 51.96 -41.49 55.97
CA LYS A 2 52.08 -41.36 54.51
C LYS A 2 52.75 -42.61 53.94
N SER A 3 52.14 -43.25 52.94
CA SER A 3 52.78 -44.37 52.25
C SER A 3 53.83 -43.79 51.29
N ALA A 4 55.11 -44.14 51.49
CA ALA A 4 56.14 -43.84 50.51
C ALA A 4 55.97 -44.84 49.37
N SER A 5 55.57 -44.37 48.19
CA SER A 5 55.25 -45.25 47.06
C SER A 5 56.48 -45.97 46.48
N SER A 6 57.70 -45.54 46.83
CA SER A 6 58.99 -46.24 46.65
C SER A 6 60.12 -45.48 47.38
N LEU A 7 61.24 -46.15 47.72
CA LEU A 7 62.40 -45.50 48.35
C LEU A 7 62.97 -44.39 47.44
N GLY A 8 62.97 -43.14 47.93
CA GLY A 8 63.53 -41.97 47.23
C GLY A 8 62.55 -41.13 46.41
N SER A 9 61.25 -41.45 46.42
CA SER A 9 60.24 -40.66 45.68
C SER A 9 59.66 -39.51 46.53
N ASN A 10 59.52 -38.32 45.94
CA ASN A 10 58.94 -37.11 46.57
C ASN A 10 57.39 -37.07 46.54
N GLY A 11 56.72 -38.23 46.42
CA GLY A 11 55.27 -38.34 46.29
C GLY A 11 54.63 -39.37 47.23
N PHE A 12 53.30 -39.37 47.30
CA PHE A 12 52.53 -40.36 48.04
C PHE A 12 51.19 -40.65 47.35
N ASN A 13 50.66 -41.85 47.56
CA ASN A 13 49.27 -42.21 47.31
C ASN A 13 48.64 -42.59 48.65
N GLU A 14 47.39 -42.24 48.91
CA GLU A 14 46.75 -42.50 50.21
C GLU A 14 45.27 -42.82 50.05
N VAL A 15 44.81 -43.84 50.77
CA VAL A 15 43.39 -44.07 51.07
C VAL A 15 43.29 -44.06 52.59
N ARG A 16 42.48 -43.16 53.15
CA ARG A 16 42.27 -43.02 54.58
C ARG A 16 40.77 -43.10 54.87
N ILE A 17 40.42 -43.82 55.93
CA ILE A 17 39.07 -43.91 56.48
C ILE A 17 39.17 -43.53 57.96
N GLU A 18 38.47 -42.47 58.36
CA GLU A 18 38.27 -42.04 59.75
C GLU A 18 36.79 -42.25 60.11
N ASP A 19 36.52 -42.84 61.27
CA ASP A 19 35.18 -43.22 61.73
C ASP A 19 34.92 -42.73 63.17
N ALA A 20 35.75 -41.79 63.65
CA ALA A 20 35.51 -41.09 64.89
C ALA A 20 34.26 -40.19 64.76
N THR A 21 33.35 -40.29 65.73
CA THR A 21 32.08 -39.57 65.73
C THR A 21 32.26 -38.06 65.53
N GLY A 22 31.71 -37.54 64.43
CA GLY A 22 31.77 -36.13 64.05
C GLY A 22 32.98 -35.70 63.21
N GLU A 23 33.92 -36.60 62.95
CA GLU A 23 35.13 -36.38 62.15
C GLU A 23 35.27 -37.45 61.04
N GLU A 24 34.17 -38.11 60.68
CA GLU A 24 34.16 -39.21 59.72
C GLU A 24 34.60 -38.74 58.33
N GLU A 25 35.58 -39.42 57.73
CA GLU A 25 36.14 -39.05 56.43
C GLU A 25 36.57 -40.29 55.65
N VAL A 26 36.33 -40.30 54.34
CA VAL A 26 37.06 -41.14 53.40
C VAL A 26 37.85 -40.23 52.46
N PHE A 27 39.18 -40.33 52.51
CA PHE A 27 40.09 -39.55 51.67
C PHE A 27 40.84 -40.47 50.71
N THR A 28 40.85 -40.12 49.42
CA THR A 28 41.63 -40.80 48.39
C THR A 28 42.54 -39.80 47.68
N HIS A 29 43.80 -40.15 47.50
CA HIS A 29 44.78 -39.38 46.75
C HIS A 29 45.58 -40.26 45.81
N ALA A 30 45.53 -39.92 44.51
CA ALA A 30 46.39 -40.47 43.48
C ALA A 30 47.34 -39.38 42.96
N GLN A 31 48.64 -39.64 42.98
CA GLN A 31 49.67 -38.70 42.53
C GLN A 31 49.68 -38.51 41.01
N LYS A 32 49.21 -39.49 40.25
CA LYS A 32 49.33 -39.51 38.78
C LYS A 32 48.01 -39.87 38.09
N ASP A 33 47.63 -41.14 38.14
CA ASP A 33 46.50 -41.70 37.42
C ASP A 33 45.57 -42.40 38.43
N GLU A 34 44.25 -42.18 38.31
CA GLU A 34 43.20 -42.89 39.06
C GLU A 34 42.20 -43.45 38.06
N ASP A 35 42.04 -44.78 38.03
CA ASP A 35 41.06 -45.48 37.21
C ASP A 35 39.92 -45.99 38.10
N LEU A 36 38.68 -45.62 37.78
CA LEU A 36 37.48 -46.16 38.41
C LEU A 36 36.66 -46.93 37.36
N LEU A 37 36.70 -48.25 37.45
CA LEU A 37 35.90 -49.15 36.62
C LEU A 37 34.79 -49.79 37.47
N THR A 38 33.55 -49.71 36.99
CA THR A 38 32.39 -50.40 37.57
C THR A 38 31.71 -51.19 36.46
N GLU A 39 31.67 -52.51 36.56
CA GLU A 39 31.16 -53.38 35.48
C GLU A 39 29.63 -53.51 35.45
N ASN A 40 28.96 -53.16 36.55
CA ASN A 40 27.50 -53.19 36.64
C ASN A 40 26.96 -51.78 36.93
N ASP A 41 26.52 -51.52 38.17
CA ASP A 41 25.88 -50.26 38.55
C ASP A 41 26.77 -49.46 39.50
N LYS A 42 26.82 -48.14 39.29
CA LYS A 42 27.38 -47.17 40.24
C LYS A 42 26.29 -46.21 40.66
N ASP A 43 25.86 -46.32 41.90
CA ASP A 43 24.99 -45.34 42.55
C ASP A 43 25.83 -44.40 43.42
N GLN A 44 25.48 -43.12 43.42
CA GLN A 44 26.10 -42.10 44.26
C GLN A 44 25.01 -41.17 44.79
N GLU A 45 24.94 -41.03 46.11
CA GLU A 45 24.06 -40.09 46.79
C GLU A 45 24.90 -39.18 47.68
N VAL A 46 24.81 -37.86 47.46
CA VAL A 46 25.43 -36.85 48.31
C VAL A 46 24.32 -36.07 49.01
N LYS A 47 24.16 -36.25 50.33
CA LYS A 47 23.07 -35.62 51.10
C LYS A 47 23.31 -34.14 51.41
N GLY A 48 24.57 -33.71 51.35
CA GLY A 48 25.00 -32.35 51.65
C GLY A 48 25.33 -31.57 50.39
N TYR A 49 26.61 -31.50 50.05
CA TYR A 49 27.16 -30.67 48.99
C TYR A 49 28.21 -31.44 48.18
N GLU A 50 28.26 -31.20 46.89
CA GLU A 50 29.26 -31.73 45.97
C GLU A 50 29.87 -30.57 45.18
N ASP A 51 31.20 -30.54 45.11
CA ASP A 51 31.97 -29.67 44.22
C ASP A 51 32.90 -30.52 43.35
N LEU A 52 33.05 -30.14 42.09
CA LEU A 52 33.92 -30.84 41.14
C LEU A 52 34.74 -29.84 40.35
N LEU A 53 36.03 -29.76 40.67
CA LEU A 53 37.00 -28.98 39.91
C LEU A 53 37.80 -29.86 38.95
N VAL A 54 37.69 -29.58 37.66
CA VAL A 54 38.56 -30.15 36.61
C VAL A 54 39.43 -29.02 36.06
N LYS A 55 40.75 -29.06 36.31
CA LYS A 55 41.68 -27.98 35.92
C LYS A 55 42.04 -27.94 34.43
N LYS A 56 41.73 -29.00 33.69
CA LYS A 56 41.98 -29.14 32.25
C LYS A 56 40.66 -29.50 31.56
N ASP A 57 40.66 -30.58 30.79
CA ASP A 57 39.53 -30.98 29.96
C ASP A 57 38.69 -32.05 30.64
N ARG A 58 37.36 -31.96 30.47
CA ARG A 58 36.41 -33.02 30.82
C ARG A 58 35.77 -33.55 29.54
N LYS A 59 35.86 -34.86 29.31
CA LYS A 59 35.10 -35.57 28.28
C LYS A 59 34.07 -36.48 28.95
N ARG A 60 32.83 -36.43 28.46
CA ARG A 60 31.75 -37.32 28.91
C ARG A 60 31.10 -37.96 27.68
N THR A 61 30.89 -39.26 27.76
CA THR A 61 30.11 -40.02 26.78
C THR A 61 29.05 -40.80 27.54
N VAL A 62 27.80 -40.67 27.09
CA VAL A 62 26.66 -41.45 27.59
C VAL A 62 26.10 -42.16 26.38
N GLU A 63 26.23 -43.49 26.33
CA GLU A 63 25.75 -44.28 25.18
C GLU A 63 24.24 -44.53 25.25
N GLY A 64 23.68 -44.52 26.46
CA GLY A 64 22.26 -44.59 26.73
C GLY A 64 21.60 -43.21 26.85
N ASN A 65 20.56 -43.14 27.69
CA ASN A 65 19.82 -41.90 27.94
C ASN A 65 20.44 -41.10 29.09
N GLN A 66 20.34 -39.77 29.00
CA GLN A 66 20.67 -38.86 30.10
C GLN A 66 19.43 -38.05 30.49
N THR A 67 19.08 -38.10 31.77
CA THR A 67 18.06 -37.23 32.38
C THR A 67 18.74 -36.36 33.42
N LEU A 68 18.45 -35.05 33.39
CA LEU A 68 18.87 -34.09 34.43
C LEU A 68 17.60 -33.44 34.99
N LYS A 69 17.47 -33.45 36.32
CA LYS A 69 16.39 -32.75 37.02
C LYS A 69 17.02 -31.83 38.06
N VAL A 70 16.84 -30.54 37.87
CA VAL A 70 17.21 -29.50 38.83
C VAL A 70 15.91 -28.96 39.43
N ILE A 71 15.78 -28.97 40.75
CA ILE A 71 14.54 -28.55 41.45
C ILE A 71 14.45 -27.04 41.60
N LYS A 72 15.61 -26.37 41.68
CA LYS A 72 15.75 -24.93 41.79
C LYS A 72 16.36 -24.39 40.50
N ASP A 73 17.45 -23.65 40.61
CA ASP A 73 18.08 -22.94 39.51
C ASP A 73 19.22 -23.75 38.88
N ASP A 74 19.31 -23.71 37.56
CA ASP A 74 20.44 -24.21 36.78
C ASP A 74 21.13 -23.00 36.11
N ALA A 75 22.37 -22.73 36.52
CA ALA A 75 23.14 -21.59 36.04
C ALA A 75 24.48 -22.06 35.48
N GLY A 76 24.77 -21.69 34.23
CA GLY A 76 26.00 -22.05 33.53
C GLY A 76 26.63 -20.83 32.86
N VAL A 77 27.95 -20.78 32.89
CA VAL A 77 28.75 -19.78 32.17
C VAL A 77 29.71 -20.53 31.25
N VAL A 78 29.68 -20.15 29.96
CA VAL A 78 30.66 -20.60 28.96
C VAL A 78 31.36 -19.35 28.46
N GLU A 79 32.59 -19.10 28.91
CA GLU A 79 33.36 -17.91 28.50
C GLU A 79 33.82 -18.00 27.03
N GLY A 80 33.91 -19.23 26.50
CA GLY A 80 34.23 -19.50 25.10
C GLY A 80 33.00 -19.79 24.25
N ASN A 81 33.14 -20.71 23.29
CA ASN A 81 32.07 -21.07 22.37
C ASN A 81 31.21 -22.22 22.90
N GLN A 82 29.91 -22.16 22.66
CA GLN A 82 28.99 -23.28 22.84
C GLN A 82 28.51 -23.78 21.47
N THR A 83 28.49 -25.09 21.26
CA THR A 83 27.91 -25.72 20.06
C THR A 83 27.01 -26.87 20.48
N LEU A 84 25.79 -26.89 19.95
CA LEU A 84 24.80 -27.93 20.22
C LEU A 84 24.32 -28.53 18.90
N LEU A 85 24.52 -29.84 18.73
CA LEU A 85 23.98 -30.60 17.61
C LEU A 85 22.89 -31.54 18.10
N VAL A 86 21.64 -31.27 17.73
CA VAL A 86 20.53 -32.20 17.90
C VAL A 86 20.19 -32.76 16.53
N ARG A 87 20.42 -34.06 16.32
CA ARG A 87 20.19 -34.73 15.01
C ARG A 87 18.72 -35.01 14.71
N LYS A 88 17.89 -35.07 15.75
CA LYS A 88 16.45 -35.34 15.64
C LYS A 88 15.68 -34.10 16.11
N ASN A 89 14.77 -34.26 17.07
CA ASN A 89 13.89 -33.19 17.53
C ASN A 89 14.45 -32.53 18.78
N ARG A 90 14.21 -31.23 18.90
CA ARG A 90 14.39 -30.45 20.13
C ARG A 90 13.05 -29.83 20.48
N ASP A 91 12.55 -30.17 21.66
CA ASP A 91 11.36 -29.55 22.25
C ASP A 91 11.81 -28.68 23.42
N THR A 92 11.24 -27.48 23.57
CA THR A 92 11.57 -26.53 24.64
C THR A 92 10.29 -25.84 25.07
N SER A 93 10.03 -25.85 26.38
CA SER A 93 8.87 -25.20 26.99
C SER A 93 9.37 -24.29 28.11
N VAL A 94 8.93 -23.04 28.09
CA VAL A 94 9.23 -22.04 29.12
C VAL A 94 7.88 -21.51 29.58
N GLU A 95 7.53 -21.77 30.84
CA GLU A 95 6.24 -21.32 31.40
C GLU A 95 6.24 -19.83 31.77
N GLY A 96 7.41 -19.30 32.13
CA GLY A 96 7.64 -17.89 32.39
C GLY A 96 8.09 -17.13 31.13
N SER A 97 9.03 -16.20 31.32
CA SER A 97 9.60 -15.40 30.23
C SER A 97 10.83 -16.07 29.59
N HIS A 98 11.05 -15.78 28.32
CA HIS A 98 12.28 -16.10 27.60
C HIS A 98 12.90 -14.79 27.08
N ASP A 99 14.02 -14.39 27.68
CA ASP A 99 14.79 -13.22 27.28
C ASP A 99 16.11 -13.67 26.65
N GLU A 100 16.38 -13.20 25.42
CA GLU A 100 17.59 -13.49 24.66
C GLU A 100 18.27 -12.17 24.26
N SER A 101 19.57 -12.05 24.54
CA SER A 101 20.39 -10.91 24.12
C SER A 101 21.55 -11.40 23.26
N VAL A 102 21.63 -10.88 22.04
CA VAL A 102 22.70 -11.17 21.08
C VAL A 102 23.30 -9.83 20.65
N GLU A 103 24.50 -9.53 21.12
CA GLU A 103 25.20 -8.27 20.76
C GLU A 103 25.72 -8.29 19.31
N GLY A 104 26.03 -9.49 18.81
CA GLY A 104 26.46 -9.73 17.44
C GLY A 104 25.30 -10.01 16.49
N ASN A 105 25.54 -10.89 15.52
CA ASN A 105 24.53 -11.28 14.54
C ASN A 105 23.73 -12.50 15.02
N GLN A 106 22.41 -12.47 14.85
CA GLN A 106 21.54 -13.63 14.98
C GLN A 106 21.09 -14.08 13.59
N ALA A 107 21.41 -15.33 13.22
CA ALA A 107 21.02 -15.92 11.95
C ALA A 107 20.17 -17.17 12.18
N MET A 108 19.00 -17.24 11.53
CA MET A 108 18.10 -18.38 11.59
C MET A 108 17.86 -18.93 10.18
N THR A 109 18.03 -20.24 10.01
CA THR A 109 17.68 -20.94 8.76
C THR A 109 16.71 -22.06 9.08
N VAL A 110 15.52 -22.00 8.48
CA VAL A 110 14.50 -23.04 8.59
C VAL A 110 14.34 -23.68 7.22
N GLY A 111 14.77 -24.94 7.08
CA GLY A 111 14.74 -25.64 5.78
C GLY A 111 13.34 -25.98 5.27
N ARG A 112 12.30 -25.81 6.10
CA ARG A 112 10.90 -26.11 5.78
C ARG A 112 9.99 -24.94 6.19
N THR A 113 9.14 -25.13 7.19
CA THR A 113 8.10 -24.16 7.60
C THR A 113 8.44 -23.56 8.95
N LEU A 114 8.31 -22.23 9.05
CA LEU A 114 8.30 -21.49 10.31
C LEU A 114 6.86 -21.06 10.63
N THR A 115 6.37 -21.43 11.80
CA THR A 115 5.07 -20.97 12.32
C THR A 115 5.31 -20.24 13.64
N ALA A 116 4.85 -19.00 13.73
CA ALA A 116 4.89 -18.20 14.94
C ALA A 116 3.48 -17.74 15.30
N VAL A 117 3.06 -17.98 16.54
CA VAL A 117 1.75 -17.57 17.06
C VAL A 117 1.99 -16.65 18.25
N VAL A 118 1.48 -15.42 18.16
CA VAL A 118 1.56 -14.41 19.21
C VAL A 118 0.14 -13.99 19.58
N SER A 119 -0.30 -14.35 20.79
CA SER A 119 -1.71 -14.22 21.19
C SER A 119 -2.13 -12.80 21.59
N GLN A 120 -1.17 -11.94 21.94
CA GLN A 120 -1.45 -10.60 22.47
C GLN A 120 -0.95 -9.50 21.52
N GLY A 121 0.36 -9.37 21.34
CA GLY A 121 0.94 -8.35 20.48
C GLY A 121 2.40 -8.63 20.15
N ALA A 122 2.83 -8.19 18.97
CA ALA A 122 4.20 -8.27 18.50
C ALA A 122 4.69 -6.86 18.12
N MET A 123 5.90 -6.51 18.53
CA MET A 123 6.57 -5.26 18.17
C MET A 123 7.94 -5.58 17.59
N GLU A 124 8.33 -4.86 16.55
CA GLU A 124 9.63 -5.00 15.91
C GLU A 124 10.21 -3.61 15.64
N ASN A 125 11.35 -3.32 16.25
CA ASN A 125 12.05 -2.06 16.08
C ASN A 125 13.31 -2.30 15.25
N VAL A 126 13.39 -1.70 14.07
CA VAL A 126 14.54 -1.84 13.16
C VAL A 126 15.17 -0.47 12.94
N ALA A 127 16.42 -0.31 13.38
CA ALA A 127 17.07 1.00 13.41
C ALA A 127 17.51 1.53 12.03
N LEU A 128 17.92 0.64 11.13
CA LEU A 128 18.50 1.02 9.84
C LEU A 128 17.62 0.60 8.66
N ALA A 129 17.43 -0.70 8.45
CA ALA A 129 16.72 -1.21 7.28
C ALA A 129 16.12 -2.59 7.54
N LYS A 130 14.94 -2.82 6.97
CA LYS A 130 14.27 -4.12 6.90
C LYS A 130 13.97 -4.46 5.45
N ALA A 131 14.32 -5.67 5.03
CA ALA A 131 13.97 -6.20 3.72
C ALA A 131 13.19 -7.51 3.88
N THR A 132 12.06 -7.62 3.18
CA THR A 132 11.24 -8.83 3.15
C THR A 132 11.11 -9.29 1.69
N THR A 133 11.65 -10.47 1.38
CA THR A 133 11.55 -11.06 0.03
C THR A 133 10.71 -12.33 0.11
N ILE A 134 9.62 -12.38 -0.66
CA ILE A 134 8.70 -13.52 -0.70
C ILE A 134 8.69 -14.10 -2.11
N GLY A 135 9.05 -15.37 -2.24
CA GLY A 135 9.08 -16.07 -3.54
C GLY A 135 7.71 -16.59 -4.02
N GLY A 136 6.68 -16.53 -3.18
CA GLY A 136 5.32 -16.99 -3.45
C GLY A 136 4.27 -15.94 -3.07
N GLY A 137 3.17 -16.38 -2.46
CA GLY A 137 2.10 -15.47 -2.00
C GLY A 137 2.44 -14.78 -0.67
N TYR A 138 2.03 -13.51 -0.54
CA TYR A 138 2.08 -12.73 0.70
C TYR A 138 0.69 -12.18 1.02
N SER A 139 0.19 -12.45 2.23
CA SER A 139 -1.15 -12.03 2.67
C SER A 139 -1.07 -11.40 4.06
N VAL A 140 -1.76 -10.28 4.22
CA VAL A 140 -1.90 -9.57 5.48
C VAL A 140 -3.40 -9.40 5.74
N ASN A 141 -3.89 -10.01 6.82
CA ASN A 141 -5.29 -9.95 7.22
C ASN A 141 -5.38 -9.19 8.54
N VAL A 142 -6.08 -8.05 8.54
CA VAL A 142 -6.19 -7.17 9.70
C VAL A 142 -7.66 -7.04 10.10
N GLY A 143 -7.97 -7.36 11.35
CA GLY A 143 -9.36 -7.40 11.83
C GLY A 143 -9.95 -6.04 12.18
N LEU A 144 -9.12 -5.04 12.53
CA LEU A 144 -9.59 -3.74 13.01
C LEU A 144 -9.06 -2.59 12.14
N ALA A 145 -7.80 -2.19 12.34
CA ALA A 145 -7.22 -1.04 11.67
C ALA A 145 -5.81 -1.35 11.17
N TYR A 146 -5.54 -0.99 9.93
CA TYR A 146 -4.22 -1.00 9.32
C TYR A 146 -3.79 0.45 9.11
N ASN A 147 -2.66 0.84 9.70
CA ASN A 147 -2.08 2.16 9.53
C ASN A 147 -0.64 2.01 9.03
N GLU A 148 -0.29 2.77 8.00
CA GLU A 148 1.04 2.77 7.42
C GLU A 148 1.49 4.22 7.21
N ALA A 149 2.60 4.59 7.86
CA ALA A 149 3.20 5.91 7.77
C ALA A 149 4.62 5.78 7.24
N THR A 150 4.95 6.60 6.23
CA THR A 150 6.29 6.64 5.62
C THR A 150 6.80 8.07 5.67
N GLY A 151 7.97 8.29 6.28
CA GLY A 151 8.60 9.61 6.33
C GLY A 151 9.35 10.00 5.05
N GLY A 152 9.76 9.00 4.26
CA GLY A 152 10.43 9.16 2.98
C GLY A 152 9.55 8.82 1.79
N ALA A 153 10.16 8.29 0.73
CA ALA A 153 9.43 7.83 -0.45
C ALA A 153 8.78 6.46 -0.22
N LYS A 154 7.56 6.29 -0.76
CA LYS A 154 6.88 4.99 -0.90
C LYS A 154 6.63 4.74 -2.37
N ALA A 155 7.18 3.64 -2.90
CA ALA A 155 6.97 3.19 -4.28
C ALA A 155 6.21 1.86 -4.28
N MET A 156 5.29 1.69 -5.23
CA MET A 156 4.52 0.47 -5.41
C MET A 156 4.49 0.11 -6.89
N GLU A 157 5.00 -1.08 -7.22
CA GLU A 157 4.99 -1.62 -8.57
C GLU A 157 4.15 -2.90 -8.58
N VAL A 158 3.22 -2.99 -9.52
CA VAL A 158 2.31 -4.13 -9.65
C VAL A 158 2.44 -4.68 -11.06
N GLY A 159 2.95 -5.91 -11.19
CA GLY A 159 3.21 -6.53 -12.49
C GLY A 159 1.97 -7.03 -13.23
N ALA A 160 0.87 -7.27 -12.52
CA ALA A 160 -0.38 -7.78 -13.09
C ALA A 160 -1.56 -6.85 -12.76
N ALA A 161 -2.35 -7.19 -11.74
CA ALA A 161 -3.57 -6.46 -11.40
C ALA A 161 -3.48 -5.86 -9.99
N HIS A 162 -4.00 -4.64 -9.85
CA HIS A 162 -4.26 -3.99 -8.58
C HIS A 162 -5.76 -3.77 -8.42
N THR A 163 -6.36 -4.37 -7.39
CA THR A 163 -7.79 -4.24 -7.08
C THR A 163 -7.95 -3.64 -5.70
N GLU A 164 -8.71 -2.56 -5.60
CA GLU A 164 -9.03 -1.88 -4.34
C GLU A 164 -10.55 -1.81 -4.17
N VAL A 165 -11.06 -2.27 -3.04
CA VAL A 165 -12.49 -2.17 -2.68
C VAL A 165 -12.59 -1.40 -1.37
N VAL A 166 -13.22 -0.24 -1.42
CA VAL A 166 -13.42 0.63 -0.26
C VAL A 166 -14.92 0.69 0.05
N ALA A 167 -15.34 0.03 1.14
CA ALA A 167 -16.74 0.06 1.56
C ALA A 167 -17.13 1.39 2.21
N GLY A 168 -16.16 2.07 2.84
CA GLY A 168 -16.32 3.39 3.45
C GLY A 168 -15.94 4.51 2.49
N SER A 169 -15.20 5.49 3.00
CA SER A 169 -14.72 6.64 2.23
C SER A 169 -13.23 6.51 1.89
N ARG A 170 -12.84 6.98 0.71
CA ARG A 170 -11.44 7.18 0.31
C ARG A 170 -11.16 8.68 0.24
N GLN A 171 -10.11 9.14 0.90
CA GLN A 171 -9.62 10.52 0.81
C GLN A 171 -8.19 10.51 0.28
N GLU A 172 -7.86 11.46 -0.58
CA GLU A 172 -6.54 11.59 -1.18
C GLU A 172 -6.14 13.06 -1.18
N MET A 173 -5.05 13.38 -0.48
CA MET A 173 -4.48 14.72 -0.40
C MET A 173 -3.10 14.69 -1.03
N VAL A 174 -2.89 15.50 -2.06
CA VAL A 174 -1.62 15.62 -2.78
C VAL A 174 -1.20 17.08 -2.77
N SER A 175 -0.11 17.40 -2.08
CA SER A 175 0.33 18.80 -1.90
C SER A 175 1.10 19.37 -3.10
N LYS A 176 1.58 18.51 -4.00
CA LYS A 176 2.30 18.88 -5.21
C LYS A 176 1.57 18.29 -6.42
N ASP A 177 2.28 17.54 -7.25
CA ASP A 177 1.77 17.07 -8.53
C ASP A 177 1.13 15.69 -8.38
N LYS A 178 -0.01 15.51 -9.06
CA LYS A 178 -0.63 14.21 -9.31
C LYS A 178 -0.67 13.97 -10.81
N GLN A 179 -0.08 12.88 -11.27
CA GLN A 179 -0.11 12.45 -12.67
C GLN A 179 -0.84 11.12 -12.77
N VAL A 180 -1.72 10.99 -13.76
CA VAL A 180 -2.45 9.75 -14.05
C VAL A 180 -2.33 9.47 -15.54
N LYS A 181 -1.73 8.32 -15.87
CA LYS A 181 -1.62 7.83 -17.26
C LYS A 181 -2.29 6.47 -17.33
N VAL A 182 -3.25 6.34 -18.25
CA VAL A 182 -4.05 5.13 -18.42
C VAL A 182 -3.86 4.65 -19.85
N GLY A 183 -3.45 3.39 -20.02
CA GLY A 183 -3.23 2.81 -21.34
C GLY A 183 -4.52 2.33 -22.02
N GLY A 184 -5.56 2.05 -21.23
CA GLY A 184 -6.88 1.64 -21.71
C GLY A 184 -7.97 2.61 -21.24
N ASP A 185 -9.15 2.07 -20.94
CA ASP A 185 -10.30 2.89 -20.56
C ASP A 185 -10.19 3.44 -19.14
N TRP A 186 -10.60 4.70 -18.98
CA TRP A 186 -10.86 5.31 -17.66
C TRP A 186 -12.35 5.55 -17.52
N LYS A 187 -13.00 4.81 -16.60
CA LYS A 187 -14.43 4.93 -16.32
C LYS A 187 -14.65 5.48 -14.91
N THR A 188 -15.52 6.48 -14.79
CA THR A 188 -15.93 7.05 -13.51
C THR A 188 -17.46 7.10 -13.47
N GLU A 189 -18.05 6.56 -12.42
CA GLU A 189 -19.50 6.62 -12.16
C GLU A 189 -19.73 7.23 -10.79
N VAL A 190 -20.48 8.33 -10.74
CA VAL A 190 -20.78 9.04 -9.49
C VAL A 190 -22.30 9.22 -9.38
N LYS A 191 -22.88 8.66 -8.33
CA LYS A 191 -24.35 8.66 -8.11
C LYS A 191 -24.88 9.97 -7.53
N LYS A 192 -24.02 10.77 -6.90
CA LYS A 192 -24.36 12.07 -6.31
C LYS A 192 -23.79 13.19 -7.16
N GLY A 193 -22.94 14.05 -6.60
CA GLY A 193 -22.33 15.16 -7.31
C GLY A 193 -20.83 14.99 -7.51
N ILE A 194 -20.30 15.67 -8.52
CA ILE A 194 -18.88 15.95 -8.72
C ILE A 194 -18.71 17.46 -8.61
N SER A 195 -17.69 17.91 -7.88
CA SER A 195 -17.25 19.30 -7.85
C SER A 195 -15.80 19.37 -8.30
N LEU A 196 -15.52 20.20 -9.32
CA LEU A 196 -14.19 20.43 -9.86
C LEU A 196 -13.89 21.92 -9.76
N THR A 197 -12.81 22.27 -9.08
CA THR A 197 -12.32 23.65 -8.99
C THR A 197 -10.91 23.68 -9.53
N VAL A 198 -10.69 24.52 -10.55
CA VAL A 198 -9.39 24.72 -11.18
C VAL A 198 -9.05 26.21 -11.07
N ALA A 199 -7.98 26.52 -10.35
CA ALA A 199 -7.61 27.91 -10.06
C ALA A 199 -6.95 28.62 -11.25
N ARG A 200 -6.37 27.84 -12.17
CA ARG A 200 -5.73 28.34 -13.39
C ARG A 200 -6.42 27.73 -14.60
N ASP A 201 -5.71 26.91 -15.36
CA ASP A 201 -6.16 26.43 -16.65
C ASP A 201 -6.70 25.00 -16.57
N LEU A 202 -7.88 24.79 -17.16
CA LEU A 202 -8.39 23.47 -17.51
C LEU A 202 -8.24 23.29 -19.01
N THR A 203 -7.45 22.30 -19.44
CA THR A 203 -7.30 21.93 -20.85
C THR A 203 -7.80 20.51 -21.04
N GLU A 204 -8.73 20.35 -21.96
CA GLU A 204 -9.26 19.04 -22.36
C GLU A 204 -9.01 18.86 -23.85
N GLN A 205 -8.19 17.89 -24.21
CA GLN A 205 -7.91 17.54 -25.60
C GLN A 205 -8.57 16.21 -25.92
N VAL A 206 -9.53 16.23 -26.84
CA VAL A 206 -10.24 15.04 -27.31
C VAL A 206 -10.01 14.90 -28.81
N THR A 207 -9.39 13.80 -29.23
CA THR A 207 -9.01 13.59 -30.64
C THR A 207 -10.15 13.11 -31.53
N GLN A 208 -11.19 12.54 -30.92
CA GLN A 208 -12.38 12.05 -31.60
C GLN A 208 -13.61 12.81 -31.14
N LYS A 209 -14.53 12.14 -30.43
CA LYS A 209 -15.80 12.70 -30.02
C LYS A 209 -15.77 13.10 -28.54
N SER A 210 -16.23 14.31 -28.25
CA SER A 210 -16.69 14.71 -26.92
C SER A 210 -18.22 14.88 -26.94
N SER A 211 -18.90 14.51 -25.84
CA SER A 211 -20.34 14.67 -25.66
C SER A 211 -20.64 15.03 -24.22
N THR A 212 -21.63 15.88 -23.99
CA THR A 212 -22.15 16.18 -22.66
C THR A 212 -23.66 16.14 -22.72
N ASP A 213 -24.23 15.10 -22.11
CA ASP A 213 -25.67 14.83 -22.10
C ASP A 213 -26.25 15.27 -20.75
N VAL A 214 -26.94 16.43 -20.74
CA VAL A 214 -27.55 17.02 -19.55
C VAL A 214 -29.08 16.96 -19.67
N LYS A 215 -29.76 16.45 -18.64
CA LYS A 215 -31.23 16.32 -18.64
C LYS A 215 -31.98 17.60 -18.26
N GLU A 216 -31.32 18.45 -17.50
CA GLU A 216 -31.85 19.73 -17.04
C GLU A 216 -31.05 20.90 -17.66
N ALA A 217 -31.21 22.09 -17.11
CA ALA A 217 -30.50 23.27 -17.58
C ALA A 217 -28.98 23.11 -17.42
N THR A 218 -28.24 23.59 -18.41
CA THR A 218 -26.80 23.78 -18.37
C THR A 218 -26.47 25.24 -18.68
N ALA A 219 -25.39 25.76 -18.09
CA ALA A 219 -24.93 27.12 -18.30
C ALA A 219 -23.42 27.17 -18.42
N TRP A 220 -22.93 27.98 -19.35
CA TRP A 220 -21.52 28.35 -19.48
C TRP A 220 -21.38 29.82 -19.15
N LEU A 221 -20.79 30.11 -17.99
CA LEU A 221 -20.58 31.49 -17.51
C LEU A 221 -19.12 31.87 -17.75
N ALA A 222 -18.89 32.78 -18.69
CA ALA A 222 -17.56 33.27 -19.01
C ALA A 222 -17.60 34.76 -19.34
N LYS A 223 -16.50 35.47 -19.08
CA LYS A 223 -16.32 36.87 -19.53
C LYS A 223 -16.22 36.95 -21.06
N GLN A 224 -15.62 35.93 -21.68
CA GLN A 224 -15.52 35.74 -23.12
C GLN A 224 -15.80 34.28 -23.43
N PHE A 225 -16.63 34.04 -24.44
CA PHE A 225 -16.95 32.70 -24.93
C PHE A 225 -16.60 32.64 -26.42
N GLU A 226 -15.64 31.80 -26.77
CA GLU A 226 -15.14 31.67 -28.13
C GLU A 226 -15.32 30.24 -28.62
N VAL A 227 -15.84 30.10 -29.84
CA VAL A 227 -16.01 28.81 -30.49
C VAL A 227 -15.32 28.87 -31.85
N THR A 228 -14.25 28.09 -31.98
CA THR A 228 -13.54 27.91 -33.23
C THR A 228 -13.85 26.52 -33.78
N ALA A 229 -14.51 26.48 -34.93
CA ALA A 229 -14.87 25.26 -35.61
C ALA A 229 -15.01 25.51 -37.12
N ASP A 230 -14.81 24.47 -37.93
CA ASP A 230 -15.13 24.52 -39.37
C ASP A 230 -16.64 24.69 -39.62
N GLN A 231 -17.48 24.20 -38.71
CA GLN A 231 -18.92 24.37 -38.73
C GLN A 231 -19.46 24.47 -37.30
N LEU A 232 -20.33 25.45 -37.07
CA LEU A 232 -21.14 25.54 -35.86
C LEU A 232 -22.60 25.25 -36.21
N SER A 233 -23.28 24.43 -35.41
CA SER A 233 -24.73 24.21 -35.53
C SER A 233 -25.38 24.18 -34.16
N VAL A 234 -26.48 24.92 -34.01
CA VAL A 234 -27.34 24.87 -32.83
C VAL A 234 -28.64 24.22 -33.25
N SER A 235 -29.04 23.16 -32.56
CA SER A 235 -30.23 22.38 -32.88
C SER A 235 -31.17 22.30 -31.68
N VAL A 236 -32.47 22.29 -31.95
CA VAL A 236 -33.54 22.11 -30.96
C VAL A 236 -34.40 20.93 -31.40
N ASN A 237 -34.54 19.91 -30.55
CA ASN A 237 -35.27 18.68 -30.86
C ASN A 237 -34.83 18.04 -32.20
N GLY A 238 -33.53 17.97 -32.44
CA GLY A 238 -32.95 17.40 -33.67
C GLY A 238 -33.04 18.31 -34.90
N ASN A 239 -33.76 19.44 -34.84
CA ASN A 239 -33.85 20.38 -35.94
C ASN A 239 -32.81 21.49 -35.78
N VAL A 240 -32.00 21.72 -36.82
CA VAL A 240 -31.02 22.81 -36.84
C VAL A 240 -31.76 24.14 -36.82
N ALA A 241 -31.48 25.00 -35.85
CA ALA A 241 -32.02 26.35 -35.73
C ALA A 241 -31.04 27.42 -36.24
N LEU A 242 -29.74 27.20 -36.03
CA LEU A 242 -28.65 28.06 -36.52
C LEU A 242 -27.55 27.19 -37.12
N ARG A 243 -26.99 27.60 -38.26
CA ARG A 243 -25.76 27.02 -38.82
C ARG A 243 -24.82 28.11 -39.31
N VAL A 244 -23.56 28.01 -38.93
CA VAL A 244 -22.44 28.79 -39.47
C VAL A 244 -21.52 27.82 -40.20
N GLU A 245 -21.28 28.08 -41.48
CA GLU A 245 -20.44 27.26 -42.35
C GLU A 245 -19.05 27.88 -42.49
N LYS A 246 -18.04 27.07 -42.84
CA LYS A 246 -16.65 27.52 -43.10
C LYS A 246 -16.54 28.65 -44.12
N SER A 247 -17.49 28.75 -45.05
CA SER A 247 -17.58 29.82 -46.05
C SER A 247 -17.97 31.18 -45.46
N GLY A 248 -18.36 31.24 -44.18
CA GLY A 248 -18.93 32.42 -43.54
C GLY A 248 -20.46 32.53 -43.71
N ASN A 249 -21.10 31.58 -44.40
CA ASN A 249 -22.56 31.57 -44.53
C ASN A 249 -23.21 31.34 -43.16
N ILE A 250 -24.15 32.21 -42.81
CA ILE A 250 -24.99 32.07 -41.63
C ILE A 250 -26.42 31.77 -42.08
N LYS A 251 -26.97 30.63 -41.63
CA LYS A 251 -28.33 30.21 -41.90
C LYS A 251 -29.12 30.12 -40.59
N ILE A 252 -30.25 30.82 -40.53
CA ILE A 252 -31.21 30.75 -39.44
C ILE A 252 -32.44 30.02 -39.97
N PHE A 253 -32.77 28.88 -39.36
CA PHE A 253 -33.90 28.04 -39.74
C PHE A 253 -34.99 28.20 -38.68
N ALA A 254 -36.03 28.95 -39.01
CA ALA A 254 -37.15 29.18 -38.11
C ALA A 254 -38.47 29.16 -38.87
N LYS A 255 -39.53 28.63 -38.24
CA LYS A 255 -40.89 28.75 -38.77
C LYS A 255 -41.35 30.21 -38.75
N THR A 256 -41.00 30.90 -37.68
CA THR A 256 -41.23 32.33 -37.47
C THR A 256 -39.92 32.95 -37.02
N PHE A 257 -39.56 34.08 -37.62
CA PHE A 257 -38.37 34.83 -37.25
C PHE A 257 -38.78 36.27 -36.94
N THR A 258 -38.71 36.64 -35.68
CA THR A 258 -39.05 37.99 -35.19
C THR A 258 -37.78 38.67 -34.72
N LEU A 259 -37.51 39.86 -35.26
CA LEU A 259 -36.48 40.77 -34.76
C LEU A 259 -37.19 41.98 -34.17
N ASP A 260 -37.08 42.16 -32.86
CA ASP A 260 -37.66 43.30 -32.14
C ASP A 260 -36.55 44.27 -31.73
N GLY A 261 -36.69 45.53 -32.11
CA GLY A 261 -35.70 46.56 -31.86
C GLY A 261 -36.18 47.92 -32.35
N ALA A 262 -35.84 48.97 -31.60
CA ALA A 262 -36.21 50.34 -31.95
C ALA A 262 -35.60 50.83 -33.29
N ASP A 263 -34.45 50.27 -33.70
CA ASP A 263 -33.78 50.57 -34.96
C ASP A 263 -33.07 49.32 -35.49
N ILE A 264 -33.52 48.79 -36.63
CA ILE A 264 -32.96 47.59 -37.28
C ILE A 264 -32.37 48.01 -38.62
N LYS A 265 -31.05 47.82 -38.79
CA LYS A 265 -30.30 48.22 -40.00
C LYS A 265 -29.68 47.01 -40.67
N PHE A 266 -29.96 46.83 -41.95
CA PHE A 266 -29.28 45.86 -42.80
C PHE A 266 -28.31 46.59 -43.72
N LYS A 267 -27.00 46.32 -43.60
CA LYS A 267 -25.96 46.84 -44.50
C LYS A 267 -25.37 45.71 -45.31
N GLY A 268 -25.61 45.73 -46.62
CA GLY A 268 -25.01 44.80 -47.57
C GLY A 268 -25.21 45.30 -48.99
N ALA A 269 -24.29 44.97 -49.90
CA ALA A 269 -24.38 45.38 -51.30
C ALA A 269 -25.63 44.84 -52.01
N LYS A 270 -26.22 43.74 -51.50
CA LYS A 270 -27.44 43.11 -52.01
C LYS A 270 -28.26 42.56 -50.83
N VAL A 271 -29.40 43.17 -50.54
CA VAL A 271 -30.43 42.62 -49.64
C VAL A 271 -31.61 42.21 -50.51
N LYS A 272 -32.00 40.94 -50.44
CA LYS A 272 -33.12 40.40 -51.24
C LYS A 272 -34.12 39.73 -50.32
N LEU A 273 -35.40 40.08 -50.51
CA LEU A 273 -36.51 39.32 -49.99
C LEU A 273 -36.97 38.36 -51.08
N GLU A 274 -36.72 37.06 -50.88
CA GLU A 274 -37.25 36.03 -51.78
C GLU A 274 -38.64 35.63 -51.28
N ALA A 275 -39.66 35.88 -52.10
CA ALA A 275 -41.03 35.47 -51.78
C ALA A 275 -41.13 33.94 -51.83
N PRO A 276 -41.90 33.29 -50.94
CA PRO A 276 -42.16 31.86 -51.04
C PRO A 276 -42.90 31.62 -52.36
N GLY A 277 -42.24 30.93 -53.31
CA GLY A 277 -42.77 30.46 -54.59
C GLY A 277 -43.78 31.40 -55.26
N ALA A 278 -43.30 32.30 -56.13
CA ALA A 278 -44.08 33.04 -57.14
C ALA A 278 -45.62 33.11 -56.91
N SER A 279 -46.08 33.79 -55.86
CA SER A 279 -47.46 34.24 -55.83
C SER A 279 -47.54 35.52 -56.65
N SER A 280 -48.06 35.38 -57.87
CA SER A 280 -48.25 36.42 -58.88
C SER A 280 -49.38 37.40 -58.54
N SER A 281 -49.56 37.77 -57.26
CA SER A 281 -50.57 38.77 -56.91
C SER A 281 -50.04 40.19 -57.12
N ALA A 282 -50.88 41.05 -57.70
CA ALA A 282 -50.55 42.45 -58.01
C ALA A 282 -50.06 43.25 -56.77
N GLN A 283 -50.43 42.81 -55.56
CA GLN A 283 -49.98 43.39 -54.30
C GLN A 283 -48.46 43.23 -54.07
N VAL A 284 -47.86 42.13 -54.55
CA VAL A 284 -46.40 41.90 -54.43
C VAL A 284 -45.61 42.83 -55.34
N GLN A 285 -46.16 43.24 -56.48
CA GLN A 285 -45.52 44.23 -57.36
C GLN A 285 -45.59 45.65 -56.79
N ALA A 286 -46.70 46.02 -56.14
CA ALA A 286 -46.85 47.33 -55.49
C ALA A 286 -45.89 47.51 -54.30
N LEU A 287 -45.71 46.47 -53.48
CA LEU A 287 -44.76 46.49 -52.35
C LEU A 287 -43.30 46.54 -52.80
N ARG A 288 -42.96 45.93 -53.95
CA ARG A 288 -41.61 46.00 -54.53
C ARG A 288 -41.27 47.40 -55.05
N ALA A 289 -42.25 48.14 -55.55
CA ALA A 289 -42.04 49.53 -55.99
C ALA A 289 -41.82 50.48 -54.80
N ALA A 290 -42.56 50.30 -53.70
CA ALA A 290 -42.47 51.17 -52.51
C ALA A 290 -41.18 50.95 -51.68
N ALA A 291 -40.53 49.80 -51.78
CA ALA A 291 -39.30 49.52 -51.04
C ALA A 291 -38.02 50.05 -51.72
N VAL A 292 -38.08 50.42 -53.00
CA VAL A 292 -36.91 50.91 -53.78
C VAL A 292 -36.79 52.44 -53.75
N GLU A 293 -37.90 53.15 -53.52
CA GLU A 293 -37.91 54.60 -53.35
C GLU A 293 -38.52 54.92 -51.98
N GLY A 294 -37.73 55.47 -51.05
CA GLY A 294 -38.11 55.78 -49.68
C GLY A 294 -39.23 56.81 -49.53
N SER A 295 -40.44 56.45 -49.94
CA SER A 295 -41.64 57.28 -49.87
C SER A 295 -42.54 56.80 -48.73
N PRO A 296 -43.06 57.70 -47.87
CA PRO A 296 -43.94 57.29 -46.78
C PRO A 296 -45.26 56.73 -47.32
N PHE A 297 -45.76 55.67 -46.68
CA PHE A 297 -47.12 55.17 -46.89
C PHE A 297 -48.13 56.25 -46.50
N VAL A 298 -48.63 57.00 -47.48
CA VAL A 298 -49.80 57.86 -47.29
C VAL A 298 -51.01 57.09 -47.78
N GLU A 299 -51.69 56.44 -46.86
CA GLU A 299 -53.04 55.92 -47.09
C GLU A 299 -53.98 57.13 -47.14
N ARG A 300 -54.45 57.50 -48.33
CA ARG A 300 -55.53 58.49 -48.45
C ARG A 300 -56.84 57.79 -48.09
N CYS A 301 -57.42 58.16 -46.94
CA CYS A 301 -58.84 57.95 -46.68
C CYS A 301 -59.68 58.64 -47.77
N PRO A 302 -60.60 57.94 -48.44
CA PRO A 302 -61.61 58.59 -49.26
C PRO A 302 -62.65 59.23 -48.33
N GLY A 303 -62.64 60.55 -48.26
CA GLY A 303 -63.68 61.30 -47.56
C GLY A 303 -64.95 61.37 -48.39
N LYS A 304 -66.02 60.72 -47.93
CA LYS A 304 -67.25 61.33 -47.38
C LYS A 304 -68.24 60.24 -47.01
#